data_AF-A0A8T1NKR3-F1
#
_entry.id   AF-A0A8T1NKR3-F1
#
_cell.length_a   1.000
_cell.length_b   1.000
_cell.length_c   1.000
_cell.angle_alpha   90.00
_cell.angle_beta   90.00
_cell.angle_gamma   90.00
#
_symmetry.space_group_name_H-M   'P 1'
#
loop_
_entity.id
_entity.type
_entity.pdbx_description
1 polymer ?
#
loop_
_entity_poly.entity_id
_entity_poly.type
_entity_poly.pdbx_seq_one_letter_code
_entity_poly.pdbx_strand_id
1 'polypeptide(L)'
;MKLVGKSNVRKEVRKKPDPPCVVCKGSGRTDCHHCRGRGRTNSVHLAMLPKGEWPKWCRTCGGSGLSYCSRCVGTGEYRYIMGFHFMKMDVNHTQDQKKYEVQGDRERCSDADLLLNEE
;
A
#
# COMPACT_ATOMS: atom_id res chain seq x y z
N MET A 1 16.28 -16.74 37.83
CA MET A 1 16.14 -17.78 36.79
C MET A 1 15.93 -17.10 35.44
N LYS A 2 16.91 -17.12 34.53
CA LYS A 2 16.80 -16.60 33.17
C LYS A 2 16.76 -17.78 32.20
N LEU A 3 15.56 -18.20 31.78
CA LEU A 3 15.44 -19.07 30.61
C LEU A 3 15.45 -18.18 29.37
N VAL A 4 16.64 -17.80 28.91
CA VAL A 4 16.81 -17.29 27.55
C VAL A 4 17.00 -18.50 26.65
N GLY A 5 15.90 -19.03 26.13
CA GLY A 5 15.96 -19.90 24.96
C GLY A 5 16.51 -19.09 23.79
N LYS A 6 17.82 -19.17 23.54
CA LYS A 6 18.43 -18.63 22.32
C LYS A 6 17.87 -19.42 21.15
N SER A 7 16.95 -18.83 20.39
CA SER A 7 16.59 -19.37 19.08
C SER A 7 17.86 -19.39 18.22
N ASN A 8 18.31 -20.57 17.78
CA ASN A 8 19.51 -20.73 16.95
C ASN A 8 19.37 -20.14 15.53
N VAL A 9 18.21 -19.57 15.21
CA VAL A 9 17.98 -18.85 13.96
C VAL A 9 18.51 -17.43 14.10
N ARG A 10 19.65 -17.14 13.46
CA ARG A 10 20.07 -15.76 13.20
C ARG A 10 19.05 -15.13 12.25
N LYS A 11 18.16 -14.29 12.78
CA LYS A 11 17.32 -13.42 11.95
C LYS A 11 18.13 -12.17 11.65
N GLU A 12 18.72 -12.10 10.47
CA GLU A 12 19.26 -10.84 9.97
C GLU A 12 18.12 -9.83 9.87
N VAL A 13 18.30 -8.66 10.49
CA VAL A 13 17.34 -7.58 10.39
C VAL A 13 17.40 -7.06 8.97
N ARG A 14 16.37 -7.34 8.17
CA ARG A 14 16.23 -6.75 6.84
C ARG A 14 16.25 -5.23 6.99
N LYS A 15 17.17 -4.57 6.27
CA LYS A 15 17.18 -3.11 6.17
C LYS A 15 15.83 -2.66 5.60
N LYS A 16 15.19 -1.71 6.26
CA LYS A 16 13.97 -1.09 5.72
C LYS A 16 14.36 -0.20 4.54
N PRO A 17 13.52 -0.15 3.50
CA PRO A 17 13.77 0.73 2.38
C PRO A 17 13.61 2.20 2.78
N ASP A 18 14.29 3.07 2.02
CA ASP A 18 14.28 4.51 2.17
C ASP A 18 14.01 5.19 0.81
N PRO A 19 12.87 5.89 0.61
CA PRO A 19 11.82 6.14 1.60
C PRO A 19 10.95 4.89 1.87
N PRO A 20 10.52 4.68 3.13
CA PRO A 20 9.64 3.57 3.48
C PRO A 20 8.20 3.83 3.02
N CYS A 21 7.47 2.76 2.70
CA CYS A 21 6.04 2.84 2.43
C CYS A 21 5.30 3.44 3.62
N VAL A 22 4.51 4.48 3.38
CA VAL A 22 3.74 5.20 4.41
C VAL A 22 2.68 4.34 5.11
N VAL A 23 2.18 3.29 4.44
CA VAL A 23 1.13 2.41 5.01
C VAL A 23 1.74 1.34 5.92
N CYS A 24 2.74 0.59 5.43
CA CYS A 24 3.32 -0.53 6.16
C CYS A 24 4.63 -0.20 6.89
N LYS A 25 5.07 1.06 6.84
CA LYS A 25 6.28 1.57 7.51
C LYS A 25 7.54 0.75 7.20
N GLY A 26 7.69 0.34 5.94
CA GLY A 26 8.84 -0.43 5.46
C GLY A 26 8.74 -1.94 5.62
N SER A 27 7.68 -2.50 6.20
CA SER A 27 7.59 -3.94 6.46
C SER A 27 7.11 -4.79 5.28
N GLY A 28 6.44 -4.17 4.30
CA GLY A 28 5.76 -4.86 3.21
C GLY A 28 4.47 -5.60 3.62
N ARG A 29 4.16 -5.69 4.90
CA ARG A 29 3.01 -6.42 5.44
C ARG A 29 2.09 -5.50 6.23
N THR A 30 0.80 -5.78 6.24
CA THR A 30 -0.20 -5.11 7.08
C THR A 30 -1.10 -6.16 7.71
N ASP A 31 -1.87 -5.77 8.72
CA ASP A 31 -2.89 -6.66 9.27
C ASP A 31 -3.84 -7.12 8.17
N CYS A 32 -4.11 -8.42 8.16
CA CYS A 32 -5.05 -9.01 7.23
C CYS A 32 -6.44 -8.41 7.45
N HIS A 33 -7.03 -7.83 6.40
CA HIS A 33 -8.35 -7.20 6.48
C HIS A 33 -9.48 -8.15 6.90
N HIS A 34 -9.35 -9.45 6.62
CA HIS A 34 -10.36 -10.46 6.96
C HIS A 34 -10.37 -10.85 8.44
N CYS A 35 -9.19 -10.99 9.05
CA CYS A 35 -9.07 -11.42 10.46
C CYS A 35 -8.53 -10.34 11.39
N ARG A 36 -8.33 -9.11 10.89
CA ARG A 36 -7.84 -7.94 11.64
C ARG A 36 -6.56 -8.27 12.44
N GLY A 37 -5.59 -8.91 11.79
CA GLY A 37 -4.32 -9.26 12.43
C GLY A 37 -4.33 -10.57 13.24
N ARG A 38 -5.49 -11.20 13.48
CA ARG A 38 -5.59 -12.35 14.41
C ARG A 38 -5.13 -13.69 13.83
N GLY A 39 -5.18 -13.84 12.51
CA GLY A 39 -4.91 -15.12 11.83
C GLY A 39 -6.05 -16.14 11.91
N ARG A 40 -7.10 -15.89 12.70
CA ARG A 40 -8.28 -16.78 12.84
C ARG A 40 -9.59 -16.03 12.66
N THR A 41 -10.68 -16.75 12.40
CA THR A 41 -12.02 -16.18 12.23
C THR A 41 -12.97 -16.49 13.39
N ASN A 42 -12.70 -17.50 14.21
CA ASN A 42 -13.45 -17.72 15.45
C ASN A 42 -12.88 -16.90 16.60
N SER A 43 -13.78 -16.39 17.44
CA SER A 43 -13.46 -15.71 18.69
C SER A 43 -12.38 -14.63 18.53
N VAL A 44 -12.51 -13.80 17.49
CA VAL A 44 -11.52 -12.78 17.09
C VAL A 44 -11.31 -11.67 18.13
N HIS A 45 -12.31 -11.47 19.00
CA HIS A 45 -12.26 -10.50 20.08
C HIS A 45 -11.36 -10.98 21.23
N LEU A 46 -11.24 -12.30 21.44
CA LEU A 46 -10.37 -12.87 22.47
C LEU A 46 -8.92 -12.96 21.98
N ALA A 47 -7.96 -12.70 22.88
CA ALA A 47 -6.54 -12.90 22.57
C ALA A 47 -6.21 -14.40 22.39
N MET A 48 -6.76 -15.25 23.27
CA MET A 48 -6.64 -16.71 23.20
C MET A 48 -8.00 -17.35 22.97
N LEU A 49 -8.03 -18.52 22.33
CA LEU A 49 -9.26 -19.30 22.26
C LEU A 49 -9.62 -19.86 23.65
N PRO A 50 -10.92 -20.07 23.92
CA PRO A 50 -11.35 -20.90 25.04
C PRO A 50 -10.72 -22.29 24.98
N LYS A 51 -10.56 -22.90 26.16
CA LYS A 51 -10.04 -24.28 26.23
C LYS A 51 -10.97 -25.23 25.46
N GLY A 52 -10.39 -26.12 24.67
CA GLY A 52 -11.13 -27.12 23.90
C GLY A 52 -11.57 -26.67 22.51
N GLU A 53 -11.45 -25.39 22.16
CA GLU A 53 -11.74 -24.91 20.81
C GLU A 53 -10.50 -24.92 19.91
N TRP A 54 -10.66 -25.40 18.68
CA TRP A 54 -9.65 -25.31 17.64
C TRP A 54 -9.72 -23.99 16.86
N PRO A 55 -8.59 -23.37 16.48
CA PRO A 55 -8.58 -22.18 15.65
C PRO A 55 -9.13 -22.48 14.26
N LYS A 56 -10.16 -21.74 13.86
CA LYS A 56 -10.58 -21.66 12.46
C LYS A 56 -9.67 -20.68 11.75
N TRP A 57 -8.64 -21.19 11.10
CA TRP A 57 -7.64 -20.37 10.42
C TRP A 57 -8.27 -19.49 9.35
N CYS A 58 -7.83 -18.22 9.30
CA CYS A 58 -8.22 -17.31 8.25
C CYS A 58 -7.62 -17.78 6.93
N ARG A 59 -8.47 -18.16 5.99
CA ARG A 59 -8.06 -18.66 4.67
C ARG A 59 -7.33 -17.59 3.85
N THR A 60 -7.68 -16.32 4.02
CA THR A 60 -7.09 -15.18 3.29
C THR A 60 -5.61 -14.98 3.60
N CYS A 61 -5.19 -15.16 4.86
CA CYS A 61 -3.79 -14.97 5.28
C CYS A 61 -3.09 -16.28 5.67
N GLY A 62 -3.73 -17.44 5.49
CA GLY A 62 -3.21 -18.75 5.89
C GLY A 62 -2.83 -18.83 7.37
N GLY A 63 -3.53 -18.14 8.25
CA GLY A 63 -3.23 -18.14 9.69
C GLY A 63 -2.18 -17.13 10.16
N SER A 64 -1.45 -16.46 9.27
CA SER A 64 -0.37 -15.53 9.66
C SER A 64 -0.86 -14.23 10.33
N GLY A 65 -2.13 -13.86 10.13
CA GLY A 65 -2.66 -12.57 10.53
C GLY A 65 -2.22 -11.40 9.65
N LEU A 66 -1.31 -11.60 8.69
CA LEU A 66 -0.73 -10.54 7.88
C LEU A 66 -1.05 -10.73 6.39
N SER A 67 -1.39 -9.65 5.71
CA SER A 67 -1.49 -9.57 4.25
C SER A 67 -0.34 -8.74 3.69
N TYR A 68 -0.10 -8.85 2.38
CA TYR A 68 0.77 -7.90 1.71
C TYR A 68 0.14 -6.51 1.78
N CYS A 69 0.97 -5.50 1.99
CA CYS A 69 0.55 -4.11 1.91
C CYS A 69 0.11 -3.82 0.47
N SER A 70 -1.13 -3.40 0.29
CA SER A 70 -1.70 -3.08 -1.03
C SER A 70 -0.96 -1.93 -1.71
N ARG A 71 -0.46 -0.95 -0.94
CA ARG A 71 0.22 0.23 -1.49
C ARG A 71 1.59 -0.08 -2.08
N CYS A 72 2.39 -0.92 -1.43
CA CYS A 72 3.75 -1.26 -1.90
C CYS A 72 3.83 -2.67 -2.52
N VAL A 73 2.73 -3.40 -2.58
CA VAL A 73 2.66 -4.78 -3.09
C VAL A 73 3.72 -5.68 -2.44
N GLY A 74 3.93 -5.50 -1.13
CA GLY A 74 4.90 -6.31 -0.39
C GLY A 74 6.35 -5.84 -0.36
N THR A 75 6.76 -4.84 -1.16
CA THR A 75 8.17 -4.40 -1.19
C THR A 75 8.59 -3.65 0.08
N GLY A 76 7.65 -2.97 0.72
CA GLY A 76 7.91 -2.06 1.84
C GLY A 76 8.38 -0.69 1.39
N GLU A 77 8.67 -0.48 0.11
CA GLU A 77 9.18 0.78 -0.44
C GLU A 77 8.05 1.79 -0.69
N TYR A 78 8.38 3.08 -0.59
CA TYR A 78 7.47 4.12 -1.03
C TYR A 78 7.31 4.07 -2.55
N ARG A 79 6.07 3.96 -3.02
CA ARG A 79 5.72 4.07 -4.44
C ARG A 79 5.11 5.45 -4.67
N TYR A 80 5.76 6.24 -5.53
CA TYR A 80 5.21 7.51 -6.03
C TYR A 80 3.90 7.25 -6.77
N ILE A 81 3.03 8.25 -6.81
CA ILE A 81 1.77 8.18 -7.58
C ILE A 81 2.17 8.02 -9.04
N MET A 82 2.00 6.81 -9.58
CA MET A 82 2.18 6.54 -10.99
C MET A 82 0.93 7.08 -11.71
N GLY A 83 1.10 8.02 -12.62
CA GLY A 83 0.01 8.69 -13.33
C GLY A 83 0.48 9.96 -14.02
N PHE A 84 -0.43 10.65 -14.70
CA PHE A 84 -0.13 11.93 -15.33
C PHE A 84 0.13 12.98 -14.26
N HIS A 85 1.33 13.57 -14.27
CA HIS A 85 1.57 14.81 -13.57
C HIS A 85 0.73 15.88 -14.28
N PHE A 86 -0.39 16.30 -13.69
CA PHE A 86 -0.99 17.55 -14.12
C PHE A 86 0.04 18.64 -13.84
N MET A 87 0.67 19.18 -14.89
CA MET A 87 1.54 20.34 -14.77
C MET A 87 0.69 21.46 -14.16
N LYS A 88 0.85 21.71 -12.86
CA LYS A 88 0.44 22.99 -12.32
C LYS A 88 1.35 24.00 -12.99
N MET A 89 0.75 24.92 -13.75
CA MET A 89 1.45 26.06 -14.32
C MET A 89 2.19 26.78 -13.20
N ASP A 90 3.51 26.80 -13.29
CA ASP A 90 4.39 27.42 -12.31
C ASP A 90 4.11 28.92 -12.26
N VAL A 91 3.72 29.42 -11.09
CA VAL A 91 3.96 30.82 -10.76
C VAL A 91 5.35 30.89 -10.13
N ASN A 92 6.33 31.15 -11.01
CA ASN A 92 7.70 31.57 -10.71
C ASN A 92 8.67 30.53 -10.12
N HIS A 93 9.36 29.81 -11.00
CA HIS A 93 10.80 29.65 -10.84
C HIS A 93 11.51 29.94 -12.15
N THR A 94 12.23 31.06 -12.13
CA THR A 94 13.05 31.61 -13.19
C THR A 94 14.25 30.69 -13.46
N GLN A 95 14.62 30.59 -14.76
CA GLN A 95 15.86 30.00 -15.31
C GLN A 95 15.87 28.45 -15.30
N ASP A 96 16.07 27.72 -16.40
CA ASP A 96 16.93 28.00 -17.53
C ASP A 96 16.65 27.02 -18.70
N GLN A 97 17.03 27.44 -19.92
CA GLN A 97 17.37 26.61 -21.08
C GLN A 97 16.28 25.98 -22.01
N LYS A 98 15.91 26.80 -23.00
CA LYS A 98 16.05 26.61 -24.47
C LYS A 98 15.30 25.46 -25.20
N LYS A 99 14.47 25.96 -26.14
CA LYS A 99 14.20 25.48 -27.52
C LYS A 99 13.55 24.10 -27.65
N TYR A 100 12.32 24.07 -28.17
CA TYR A 100 11.98 23.52 -29.49
C TYR A 100 10.60 24.08 -29.88
N GLU A 101 10.56 24.92 -30.92
CA GLU A 101 9.32 25.32 -31.59
C GLU A 101 8.81 24.14 -32.41
N VAL A 102 7.54 23.75 -32.28
CA VAL A 102 6.74 23.25 -33.41
C VAL A 102 5.27 23.62 -33.16
N GLN A 103 4.77 24.34 -34.15
CA GLN A 103 3.41 24.80 -34.37
C GLN A 103 2.44 23.64 -34.64
N GLY A 104 1.23 23.70 -34.07
CA GLY A 104 0.18 22.71 -34.30
C GLY A 104 -1.13 23.16 -33.68
N ASP A 105 -1.85 24.00 -34.43
CA ASP A 105 -3.28 24.26 -34.22
C ASP A 105 -4.05 22.93 -34.18
N ARG A 106 -5.05 22.83 -33.28
CA ARG A 106 -6.47 22.59 -33.64
C ARG A 106 -7.32 22.03 -32.47
N GLU A 107 -8.32 22.84 -32.14
CA GLU A 107 -9.68 22.52 -31.62
C GLU A 107 -9.83 21.83 -30.24
N ARG A 108 -10.18 22.68 -29.27
CA ARG A 108 -10.78 22.31 -27.98
C ARG A 108 -12.17 21.72 -28.22
N CYS A 109 -12.43 20.53 -27.70
CA CYS A 109 -13.79 20.10 -27.39
C CYS A 109 -13.97 20.23 -25.89
N SER A 110 -14.86 21.13 -25.45
CA SER A 110 -15.24 21.31 -24.04
C SER A 110 -16.38 20.37 -23.67
N ASP A 111 -16.29 19.77 -22.48
CA ASP A 111 -17.27 18.87 -21.85
C ASP A 111 -18.61 19.57 -21.50
N ALA A 112 -19.31 20.10 -22.50
CA ALA A 112 -20.58 20.80 -22.30
C ALA A 112 -21.77 20.23 -23.10
N ASP A 113 -21.64 19.10 -23.79
CA ASP A 113 -22.73 18.52 -24.60
C ASP A 113 -23.14 17.09 -24.22
N LEU A 114 -22.86 16.66 -22.99
CA LEU A 114 -23.28 15.33 -22.50
C LEU A 114 -24.50 15.37 -21.58
N LEU A 115 -25.46 16.24 -21.84
CA LEU A 115 -26.84 16.09 -21.39
C LEU A 115 -27.77 16.81 -22.37
N LEU A 116 -28.58 16.05 -23.12
CA LEU A 116 -30.04 16.20 -23.25
C LEU A 116 -30.58 15.44 -24.50
N ASN A 117 -31.59 14.61 -24.22
CA ASN A 117 -32.68 14.12 -25.09
C ASN A 117 -32.38 12.87 -25.96
N GLU A 118 -32.87 11.68 -25.59
CA GLU A 118 -34.27 11.16 -25.64
C GLU A 118 -34.60 10.51 -27.00
N GLU A 119 -34.75 9.18 -27.02
CA GLU A 119 -36.01 8.43 -27.26
C GLU A 119 -35.71 6.95 -27.54
#